data_AF-A0A1F6YT07-F1
#
_entry.id   AF-A0A1F6YT07-F1
#
_cell.length_a   1.000
_cell.length_b   1.000
_cell.length_c   1.000
_cell.angle_alpha   90.00
_cell.angle_beta   90.00
_cell.angle_gamma   90.00
#
_symmetry.space_group_name_H-M   'P 1'
#
loop_
_entity.id
_entity.type
_entity.pdbx_description
1 polymer ?
#
loop_
_entity_poly.entity_id
_entity_poly.type
_entity_poly.pdbx_seq_one_letter_code
_entity_poly.pdbx_strand_id
1 'polypeptide(L)' 'MITNTISAFEAPRQRSSFFLEDSDEPGMATSYQKRTIYRLLCENMEDGEGREVNINQIPYVSEDEASIWIKELENSIW' A
#
# COMPACT_ATOMS: atom_id res chain seq x y z
N MET A 1 34.50 -26.78 -19.31
CA MET A 1 33.99 -25.40 -19.17
C MET A 1 32.60 -25.35 -19.77
N ILE A 2 31.57 -25.21 -18.94
CA ILE A 2 30.18 -25.00 -19.34
C ILE A 2 29.68 -23.82 -18.50
N THR A 3 29.33 -22.73 -19.17
CA THR A 3 28.74 -21.53 -18.59
C THR A 3 27.23 -21.71 -18.53
N ASN A 4 26.67 -21.93 -17.34
CA ASN A 4 25.24 -21.80 -17.09
C ASN A 4 24.99 -20.57 -16.22
N THR A 5 24.83 -19.45 -16.90
CA THR A 5 24.10 -18.28 -16.45
C THR A 5 22.62 -18.62 -16.36
N ILE A 6 22.11 -18.81 -15.15
CA ILE A 6 20.68 -18.60 -14.88
C ILE A 6 20.59 -17.69 -13.67
N SER A 7 20.22 -16.45 -13.97
CA SER A 7 19.79 -15.42 -13.04
C SER A 7 18.60 -15.95 -12.22
N ALA A 8 18.85 -16.36 -10.97
CA ALA A 8 17.79 -16.52 -9.99
C ALA A 8 17.56 -15.15 -9.35
N PHE A 9 16.83 -14.29 -10.04
CA PHE A 9 16.20 -13.13 -9.43
C PHE A 9 15.11 -13.66 -8.50
N GLU A 10 15.48 -13.89 -7.25
CA GLU A 10 14.61 -14.31 -6.18
C GLU A 10 13.69 -13.12 -5.83
N ALA A 11 12.66 -12.91 -6.65
CA ALA A 11 11.58 -12.03 -6.29
C ALA A 11 10.89 -12.63 -5.05
N PRO A 12 10.81 -11.92 -3.92
CA PRO A 12 10.01 -12.37 -2.80
C PRO A 12 8.54 -12.29 -3.24
N ARG A 13 8.02 -13.37 -3.82
CA ARG A 13 6.59 -13.55 -4.07
C ARG A 13 5.91 -13.98 -2.77
N GLN A 14 6.09 -13.22 -1.70
CA GLN A 14 5.04 -13.14 -0.69
C GLN A 14 3.94 -12.29 -1.30
N ARG A 15 3.12 -12.96 -2.12
CA ARG A 15 1.76 -12.54 -2.45
C ARG A 15 0.99 -12.51 -1.13
N SER A 16 1.15 -11.45 -0.35
CA SER A 16 0.13 -11.06 0.60
C SER A 16 -1.08 -10.63 -0.22
N SER A 17 -2.00 -11.59 -0.32
CA SER A 17 -3.27 -11.50 -1.01
C SER A 17 -4.25 -10.63 -0.22
N PHE A 18 -3.86 -9.40 0.14
CA PHE A 18 -4.68 -8.52 0.99
C PHE A 18 -5.77 -7.78 0.20
N PHE A 19 -5.69 -7.73 -1.13
CA PHE A 19 -6.58 -6.94 -2.00
C PHE A 19 -7.54 -7.80 -2.84
N LEU A 20 -7.87 -9.03 -2.42
CA LEU A 20 -8.59 -9.99 -3.28
C LEU A 20 -10.12 -9.87 -3.25
N GLU A 21 -10.68 -8.85 -2.59
CA GLU A 21 -12.11 -8.58 -2.64
C GLU A 21 -12.37 -7.10 -2.96
N ASP A 22 -12.25 -6.78 -4.26
CA ASP A 22 -12.78 -5.55 -4.87
C ASP A 22 -14.32 -5.58 -4.81
N SER A 23 -14.90 -5.40 -3.62
CA SER A 23 -16.19 -4.73 -3.51
C SER A 23 -15.88 -3.23 -3.56
N ASP A 24 -15.74 -2.69 -4.77
CA ASP A 24 -15.78 -1.25 -5.02
C ASP A 24 -17.19 -0.75 -4.70
N GLU A 25 -17.54 -0.73 -3.41
CA GLU A 25 -18.79 -0.12 -2.98
C GLU A 25 -18.78 1.36 -3.38
N PRO A 26 -19.87 1.86 -3.98
CA PRO A 26 -19.91 3.25 -4.42
C PRO A 26 -19.68 4.18 -3.22
N GLY A 27 -18.65 5.02 -3.32
CA GLY A 27 -18.22 5.93 -2.25
C GLY A 27 -16.94 5.50 -1.51
N MET A 28 -16.45 4.28 -1.73
CA MET A 28 -15.20 3.80 -1.14
C MET A 28 -13.99 4.17 -2.00
N ALA A 29 -12.83 4.30 -1.36
CA ALA A 29 -11.59 4.55 -2.06
C ALA A 29 -11.25 3.39 -3.01
N THR A 30 -10.79 3.77 -4.20
CA THR A 30 -10.35 2.82 -5.23
C THR A 30 -9.15 2.00 -4.74
N SER A 31 -8.99 0.80 -5.29
CA SER A 31 -7.80 -0.03 -5.07
C SER A 31 -6.48 0.66 -5.48
N TYR A 32 -6.53 1.66 -6.36
CA TYR A 32 -5.37 2.52 -6.63
C TYR A 32 -5.06 3.43 -5.43
N GLN A 33 -6.04 4.21 -4.96
CA GLN A 33 -5.88 5.11 -3.81
C GLN A 33 -5.43 4.37 -2.56
N LYS A 34 -6.04 3.22 -2.24
CA LYS A 34 -5.67 2.38 -1.10
C LYS A 34 -4.20 1.93 -1.15
N ARG A 35 -3.72 1.53 -2.33
CA ARG A 35 -2.30 1.15 -2.53
C ARG A 35 -1.36 2.34 -2.41
N THR A 36 -1.76 3.51 -2.93
CA THR A 36 -0.98 4.75 -2.81
C THR A 36 -0.83 5.15 -1.35
N ILE A 37 -1.91 5.14 -0.58
CA ILE A 37 -1.90 5.44 0.87
C ILE A 37 -0.99 4.46 1.61
N TYR A 38 -1.14 3.15 1.37
CA TYR A 38 -0.30 2.14 2.00
C TYR A 38 1.18 2.39 1.75
N ARG A 39 1.55 2.68 0.50
CA ARG A 39 2.92 2.98 0.12
C ARG A 39 3.44 4.21 0.84
N LEU A 40 2.69 5.31 0.81
CA LEU A 40 3.08 6.56 1.43
C LEU A 40 3.19 6.44 2.96
N LEU A 41 2.33 5.66 3.62
CA LEU A 41 2.47 5.37 5.05
C LEU A 41 3.74 4.58 5.35
N CYS A 42 4.12 3.62 4.49
CA CYS A 42 5.38 2.89 4.65
C CYS A 42 6.62 3.76 4.41
N GLU A 43 6.52 4.77 3.53
CA GLU A 43 7.62 5.69 3.22
C GLU A 43 7.78 6.79 4.29
N ASN A 44 6.69 7.23 4.92
CA ASN A 44 6.70 8.35 5.88
C ASN A 44 6.62 7.93 7.36
N MET A 45 6.25 6.69 7.69
CA MET A 45 6.14 6.22 9.08
C MET A 45 7.15 5.11 9.38
N GLU A 46 7.95 5.31 10.43
CA GLU A 46 8.76 4.23 11.02
C GLU A 46 7.86 3.10 11.56
N ASP A 47 8.39 1.88 11.60
CA ASP A 47 7.67 0.72 12.11
C ASP A 47 7.30 0.92 13.59
N GLY A 48 6.01 1.16 13.85
CA GLY A 48 5.45 1.38 15.17
C GLY A 48 3.91 1.27 15.17
N GLU A 49 3.31 1.26 16.36
CA GLU A 49 1.85 1.02 16.54
C GLU A 49 0.97 1.97 15.69
N GLY A 50 1.40 3.23 15.46
CA GLY A 50 0.66 4.19 14.65
C GLY A 50 0.54 3.78 13.17
N ARG A 51 1.55 3.10 12.62
CA ARG A 51 1.54 2.64 11.22
C ARG A 51 0.55 1.49 11.02
N GLU A 52 0.50 0.53 11.94
CA GLU A 52 -0.43 -0.59 11.88
C GLU A 52 -1.89 -0.14 12.00
N VAL A 53 -2.17 0.83 12.89
CA VAL A 53 -3.52 1.41 13.05
C VAL A 53 -3.98 2.05 11.74
N ASN A 54 -3.12 2.85 11.09
CA ASN A 54 -3.46 3.51 9.82
C ASN A 54 -3.64 2.50 8.67
N ILE A 55 -2.79 1.47 8.57
CA ILE A 55 -2.92 0.43 7.54
C ILE A 55 -4.24 -0.33 7.68
N ASN A 56 -4.66 -0.65 8.90
CA ASN A 56 -5.92 -1.33 9.17
C ASN A 56 -7.16 -0.50 8.81
N GLN A 57 -7.02 0.83 8.73
CA GLN A 57 -8.11 1.73 8.34
C GLN A 57 -8.28 1.85 6.81
N ILE A 58 -7.23 1.63 6.02
CA ILE A 58 -7.22 1.77 4.55
C ILE A 58 -8.42 1.11 3.84
N PRO A 59 -8.86 -0.12 4.20
CA PRO A 59 -9.99 -0.76 3.52
C PRO A 59 -11.30 0.02 3.64
N TYR A 60 -11.46 0.79 4.72
CA TYR A 60 -12.68 1.52 5.08
C TYR A 60 -12.67 3.00 4.66
N VAL A 61 -11.58 3.46 4.04
CA VAL A 61 -11.43 4.86 3.63
C VAL A 61 -12.32 5.16 2.43
N SER A 62 -13.05 6.28 2.48
CA SER A 62 -13.84 6.79 1.36
C SER A 62 -12.97 7.44 0.28
N GLU A 63 -13.51 7.64 -0.93
CA GLU A 63 -12.75 8.26 -2.03
C GLU A 63 -12.22 9.67 -1.70
N ASP A 64 -13.04 10.47 -1.02
CA ASP A 64 -12.69 11.82 -0.59
C ASP A 64 -11.61 11.81 0.49
N GLU A 65 -11.78 10.98 1.52
CA GLU A 65 -10.79 10.82 2.59
C GLU A 65 -9.47 10.30 2.06
N ALA A 66 -9.50 9.36 1.12
CA ALA A 66 -8.30 8.84 0.50
C ALA A 66 -7.53 9.92 -0.26
N SER A 67 -8.24 10.81 -0.95
CA SER A 67 -7.64 11.94 -1.66
C SER A 67 -7.01 12.96 -0.71
N ILE A 68 -7.60 13.16 0.47
CA ILE A 68 -7.03 14.00 1.53
C ILE A 68 -5.76 13.34 2.10
N TRP A 69 -5.84 12.06 2.47
CA TRP A 69 -4.70 11.32 3.03
C TRP A 69 -3.51 11.29 2.08
N ILE A 70 -3.73 11.05 0.79
CA ILE A 70 -2.65 11.08 -0.21
C ILE A 70 -1.98 12.45 -0.22
N LYS A 71 -2.75 13.55 -0.26
CA LYS A 71 -2.18 14.91 -0.23
C LYS A 71 -1.44 15.20 1.08
N GLU A 72 -1.98 14.78 2.21
CA GLU A 72 -1.34 14.99 3.52
C GLU A 72 -0.03 14.21 3.64
N LEU A 73 0.01 12.98 3.15
CA LEU A 73 1.19 12.13 3.15
C LEU A 73 2.24 12.55 2.11
N GLU A 74 1.84 13.07 0.95
CA GLU A 74 2.76 13.63 -0.06
C GLU A 74 3.39 14.96 0.38
N ASN A 75 2.68 15.78 1.15
CA ASN A 75 3.18 17.05 1.67
C ASN A 75 3.85 16.92 3.05
N SER A 76 3.63 15.82 3.74
CA SER A 76 4.28 15.51 5.01
C SER A 76 5.75 15.19 4.77
N ILE A 77 6.59 16.20 4.96
CA ILE A 77 7.99 16.00 5.33
C ILE A 77 7.99 15.77 6.84
N TRP A 78 7.62 14.56 7.29
CA TRP A 78 7.73 14.18 8.70
C TRP A 78 9.16 13.77 9.05
#